data_AF-A0A8J2WI22-F1
#
_entry.id   AF-A0A8J2WI22-F1
#
_cell.length_a   1.000
_cell.length_b   1.000
_cell.length_c   1.000
_cell.angle_alpha   90.00
_cell.angle_beta   90.00
_cell.angle_gamma   90.00
#
_symmetry.space_group_name_H-M   'P 1'
#
loop_
_entity.id
_entity.type
_entity.pdbx_description
1 polymer ?
#
loop_
_entity_poly.entity_id
_entity_poly.type
_entity_poly.pdbx_seq_one_letter_code
_entity_poly.pdbx_strand_id
1 'polypeptide(L)'
;MDGRLWMLSAVFMMMVVLFPAATSALRCLNCKGCSKFEDSQAVTCPSSADRCLKLQMPSGLINRECGDEKTCIDKKNDRDRFLAVHCCETNICNGGISSSRWTSSGVVVVAILLLLATSFRSFFRY
;
A
#
# COMPACT_ATOMS: atom_id res chain seq x y z
N MET A 1 25.68 -34.45 7.73
CA MET A 1 24.60 -33.44 7.67
C MET A 1 25.01 -32.31 8.60
N ASP A 2 25.60 -31.26 8.04
CA ASP A 2 26.27 -30.20 8.78
C ASP A 2 25.28 -29.35 9.59
N GLY A 3 25.57 -29.11 10.87
CA GLY A 3 24.73 -28.30 11.78
C GLY A 3 24.47 -26.87 11.27
N ARG A 4 25.27 -26.40 10.30
CA ARG A 4 25.06 -25.14 9.57
C ARG A 4 23.74 -25.14 8.77
N LEU A 5 23.32 -26.27 8.22
CA LEU A 5 22.09 -26.36 7.43
C LEU A 5 20.84 -26.25 8.32
N TRP A 6 20.90 -26.83 9.52
CA TRP A 6 19.84 -26.75 10.53
C TRP A 6 19.66 -25.33 11.08
N MET A 7 20.78 -24.63 11.32
CA MET A 7 20.77 -23.24 11.78
C MET A 7 20.17 -22.29 10.73
N LEU A 8 20.51 -22.45 9.46
CA LEU A 8 19.95 -21.64 8.37
C LEU A 8 18.45 -21.91 8.16
N SER A 9 18.02 -23.18 8.29
CA SER A 9 16.60 -23.55 8.21
C SER A 9 15.78 -22.96 9.37
N ALA A 10 16.31 -23.01 10.60
CA ALA A 10 15.65 -22.44 11.77
C ALA A 10 15.49 -20.91 11.67
N VAL A 11 16.53 -20.21 11.18
CA VAL A 11 16.48 -18.76 10.97
C VAL A 11 15.50 -18.39 9.86
N PHE A 12 15.46 -19.15 8.76
CA PHE A 12 14.50 -18.93 7.68
C PHE A 12 13.04 -19.15 8.15
N MET A 13 12.78 -20.23 8.89
CA MET A 13 11.47 -20.48 9.52
C MET A 13 11.07 -19.36 10.49
N MET A 14 12.01 -18.86 11.31
CA MET A 14 11.74 -17.79 12.27
C MET A 14 11.42 -16.45 11.58
N MET A 15 12.10 -16.14 10.46
CA MET A 15 11.81 -14.94 9.66
C MET A 15 10.39 -14.99 9.07
N VAL A 16 9.90 -16.13 8.61
CA VAL A 16 8.55 -16.26 8.02
C VAL A 16 7.44 -15.99 9.05
N VAL A 17 7.67 -16.27 10.33
CA VAL A 17 6.67 -16.07 11.41
C VAL A 17 6.62 -14.60 11.88
N LEU A 18 7.70 -13.83 11.72
CA LEU A 18 7.80 -12.47 12.25
C LEU A 18 7.26 -11.38 11.31
N PHE A 19 6.94 -11.71 10.06
CA PHE A 19 6.32 -10.78 9.11
C PHE A 19 4.87 -11.19 8.84
N PRO A 20 3.91 -10.84 9.71
CA PRO A 20 2.52 -10.86 9.29
C PRO A 20 2.42 -9.92 8.08
N ALA A 21 2.10 -10.48 6.91
CA ALA A 21 1.72 -9.68 5.76
C ALA A 21 0.47 -8.90 6.18
N ALA A 22 0.66 -7.63 6.54
CA ALA A 22 -0.43 -6.74 6.89
C ALA A 22 -1.25 -6.50 5.61
N THR A 23 -2.21 -7.38 5.33
CA THR A 23 -3.24 -7.17 4.33
C THR A 23 -4.26 -6.20 4.89
N SER A 24 -3.82 -4.96 5.14
CA SER A 24 -4.73 -3.87 5.46
C SER A 24 -5.62 -3.65 4.24
N ALA A 25 -6.93 -3.84 4.41
CA ALA A 25 -7.90 -3.55 3.36
C ALA A 25 -7.75 -2.09 2.90
N LEU A 26 -7.69 -1.90 1.57
CA LEU A 26 -7.49 -0.59 0.95
C LEU A 26 -8.55 0.40 1.43
N ARG A 27 -8.13 1.62 1.78
CA ARG A 27 -9.04 2.71 2.17
C ARG A 27 -9.00 3.81 1.14
N CYS A 28 -10.15 4.28 0.69
CA CYS A 28 -10.27 5.36 -0.28
C CYS A 28 -11.30 6.38 0.18
N LEU A 29 -11.22 7.60 -0.34
CA LEU A 29 -12.30 8.56 -0.14
C LEU A 29 -13.49 8.17 -1.01
N ASN A 30 -14.70 8.30 -0.48
CA ASN A 30 -15.94 8.06 -1.20
C ASN A 30 -16.86 9.28 -1.11
N CYS A 31 -17.12 9.92 -2.24
CA CYS A 31 -18.07 11.02 -2.33
C CYS A 31 -18.61 11.17 -3.75
N LYS A 32 -19.87 11.57 -3.88
CA LYS A 32 -20.51 11.87 -5.16
C LYS A 32 -20.79 13.38 -5.22
N GLY A 33 -20.31 14.04 -6.26
CA GLY A 33 -20.58 15.46 -6.48
C GLY A 33 -19.86 16.41 -5.49
N CYS A 34 -18.71 16.01 -4.97
CA CYS A 34 -17.99 16.76 -3.93
C CYS A 34 -17.04 17.81 -4.56
N SER A 35 -17.15 19.08 -4.13
CA SER A 35 -16.22 20.16 -4.50
C SER A 35 -14.95 20.15 -3.63
N LYS A 36 -15.10 19.80 -2.35
CA LYS A 36 -14.02 19.60 -1.37
C LYS A 36 -14.10 18.19 -0.80
N PHE A 37 -12.99 17.66 -0.31
CA PHE A 37 -12.95 16.38 0.37
C PHE A 37 -12.53 16.56 1.82
N GLU A 38 -13.02 15.68 2.69
CA GLU A 38 -12.68 15.60 4.10
C GLU A 38 -12.29 14.17 4.45
N ASP A 39 -11.39 13.97 5.40
CA ASP A 39 -10.93 12.63 5.82
C ASP A 39 -12.06 11.76 6.40
N SER A 40 -13.12 12.39 6.90
CA SER A 40 -14.37 11.75 7.33
C SER A 40 -15.07 10.96 6.22
N GLN A 41 -14.71 11.20 4.95
CA GLN A 41 -15.23 10.49 3.78
C GLN A 41 -14.42 9.23 3.43
N ALA A 42 -13.39 8.88 4.21
CA ALA A 42 -12.56 7.71 3.97
C ALA A 42 -13.27 6.40 4.38
N VAL A 43 -13.53 5.55 3.40
CA VAL A 43 -14.17 4.23 3.57
C VAL A 43 -13.18 3.10 3.30
N THR A 44 -13.40 1.96 3.92
CA THR A 44 -12.69 0.72 3.58
C THR A 44 -13.31 0.11 2.33
N CYS A 45 -12.50 -0.16 1.32
CA CYS A 45 -12.93 -0.75 0.07
C CYS A 45 -13.29 -2.23 0.24
N PRO A 46 -14.23 -2.75 -0.57
CA PRO A 46 -14.50 -4.18 -0.62
C PRO A 46 -13.28 -4.94 -1.17
N SER A 47 -13.18 -6.24 -0.87
CA SER A 47 -12.08 -7.09 -1.34
C SER A 47 -11.95 -7.17 -2.86
N SER A 48 -13.02 -6.85 -3.59
CA SER A 48 -13.03 -6.79 -5.06
C SER A 48 -12.43 -5.51 -5.65
N ALA A 49 -12.20 -4.49 -4.82
CA ALA A 49 -11.68 -3.20 -5.26
C ALA A 49 -10.24 -3.02 -4.78
N ASP A 50 -9.32 -2.95 -5.73
CA ASP A 50 -7.88 -2.78 -5.50
C ASP A 50 -7.39 -1.35 -5.78
N ARG A 51 -8.30 -0.43 -6.15
CA ARG A 51 -7.96 0.96 -6.49
C ARG A 51 -8.92 2.00 -5.93
N CYS A 52 -8.37 3.18 -5.67
CA CYS A 52 -9.10 4.40 -5.44
C CYS A 52 -9.24 5.18 -6.75
N LEU A 53 -10.46 5.66 -7.04
CA LEU A 53 -10.76 6.45 -8.22
C LEU A 53 -11.09 7.90 -7.83
N LYS A 54 -10.71 8.82 -8.70
CA LYS A 54 -11.07 10.24 -8.71
C LYS A 54 -11.55 10.61 -10.11
N LEU A 55 -12.83 10.93 -10.23
CA LEU A 55 -13.53 11.19 -11.48
C LEU A 55 -13.93 12.66 -11.52
N GLN A 56 -13.46 13.39 -12.51
CA GLN A 56 -13.81 14.78 -12.73
C GLN A 56 -14.95 14.86 -13.75
N MET A 57 -16.09 15.39 -13.34
CA MET A 57 -17.25 15.57 -14.21
C MET A 57 -17.20 16.90 -14.96
N PRO A 58 -17.88 17.03 -16.11
CA PRO A 58 -17.99 18.29 -16.86
C PRO A 58 -18.56 19.45 -16.04
N SER A 59 -19.39 19.18 -15.04
CA SER A 59 -19.94 20.18 -14.12
C SER A 59 -18.91 20.79 -13.16
N GLY A 60 -17.65 20.33 -13.18
CA GLY A 60 -16.61 20.73 -12.23
C GLY A 60 -16.68 19.99 -10.89
N LEU A 61 -17.70 19.16 -10.69
CA LEU A 61 -17.83 18.30 -9.52
C LEU A 61 -16.91 17.06 -9.64
N ILE A 62 -16.51 16.51 -8.49
CA ILE A 62 -15.66 15.32 -8.42
C ILE A 62 -16.45 14.17 -7.80
N ASN A 63 -16.32 12.97 -8.37
CA ASN A 63 -16.70 11.72 -7.70
C ASN A 63 -15.43 10.99 -7.27
N ARG A 64 -15.47 10.43 -6.06
CA ARG A 64 -14.42 9.58 -5.51
C ARG A 64 -15.04 8.27 -5.08
N GLU A 65 -14.43 7.16 -5.42
CA GLU A 65 -14.96 5.84 -5.08
C GLU A 65 -13.86 4.77 -5.09
N CYS A 66 -14.17 3.60 -4.54
CA CYS A 66 -13.37 2.39 -4.72
C CYS A 66 -13.72 1.72 -6.05
N GLY A 67 -12.76 1.05 -6.68
CA GLY A 67 -12.98 0.25 -7.88
C GLY A 67 -11.81 -0.66 -8.17
N ASP A 68 -11.85 -1.31 -9.33
CA ASP A 68 -10.79 -2.19 -9.83
C ASP A 68 -10.12 -1.62 -11.09
N GLU A 69 -9.09 -2.30 -11.61
CA GLU A 69 -8.42 -1.91 -12.88
C GLU A 69 -9.44 -1.74 -14.01
N LYS A 70 -10.37 -2.69 -14.14
CA LYS A 70 -11.34 -2.70 -15.22
C LYS A 70 -12.23 -1.46 -15.16
N THR A 71 -12.76 -1.17 -13.98
CA THR A 71 -13.61 0.00 -13.70
C THR A 71 -12.85 1.30 -13.95
N CYS A 72 -11.55 1.34 -13.62
CA CYS A 72 -10.69 2.48 -13.92
C CYS A 72 -10.57 2.71 -15.43
N ILE A 73 -10.26 1.67 -16.20
CA ILE A 73 -10.12 1.73 -17.66
C ILE A 73 -11.46 2.12 -18.31
N ASP A 74 -12.55 1.47 -17.91
CA ASP A 74 -13.88 1.71 -18.45
C ASP A 74 -14.30 3.18 -18.26
N LYS A 75 -14.09 3.74 -17.06
CA LYS A 75 -14.40 5.15 -16.78
C LYS A 75 -13.44 6.11 -17.48
N LYS A 76 -12.17 5.75 -17.66
CA LYS A 76 -11.19 6.56 -18.38
C LYS A 76 -11.51 6.65 -19.88
N ASN A 77 -12.14 5.62 -20.45
CA ASN A 77 -12.60 5.59 -21.83
C ASN A 77 -13.93 6.34 -22.02
N ASP A 78 -14.70 6.54 -20.95
CA ASP A 78 -15.97 7.25 -20.96
C ASP A 78 -15.79 8.78 -20.89
N ARG A 79 -15.39 9.36 -22.03
CA ARG A 79 -15.12 10.80 -22.16
C ARG A 79 -16.35 11.67 -22.20
N ASP A 80 -17.53 11.08 -22.45
CA ASP A 80 -18.79 11.81 -22.44
C ASP A 80 -19.22 12.13 -21.00
N ARG A 81 -18.94 11.24 -20.05
CA ARG A 81 -19.31 11.42 -18.64
C ARG A 81 -18.20 12.01 -17.78
N PHE A 82 -16.93 11.82 -18.14
CA PHE A 82 -15.80 12.25 -17.34
C PHE A 82 -14.75 13.02 -18.16
N LEU A 83 -14.39 14.22 -17.67
CA LEU A 83 -13.29 15.02 -18.22
C LEU A 83 -11.94 14.36 -17.94
N ALA A 84 -11.76 13.89 -16.69
CA ALA A 84 -10.54 13.25 -16.24
C ALA A 84 -10.84 12.14 -15.24
N VAL A 85 -10.05 11.08 -15.31
CA VAL A 85 -10.11 9.93 -14.39
C VAL A 85 -8.70 9.65 -13.90
N HIS A 86 -8.54 9.61 -12.58
CA HIS A 86 -7.29 9.23 -11.93
C HIS A 86 -7.53 8.04 -11.00
N CYS A 87 -6.67 7.04 -11.10
CA CYS A 87 -6.72 5.82 -10.30
C CYS A 87 -5.37 5.59 -9.62
N CYS A 88 -5.40 5.03 -8.41
CA CYS A 88 -4.21 4.77 -7.61
C CYS A 88 -4.49 3.65 -6.58
N GLU A 89 -3.44 3.01 -6.07
CA GLU A 89 -3.52 1.76 -5.28
C GLU A 89 -3.20 1.95 -3.79
N THR A 90 -2.91 3.18 -3.36
CA THR A 90 -2.51 3.47 -1.97
C THR A 90 -3.65 4.08 -1.17
N ASN A 91 -3.60 3.93 0.15
CA ASN A 91 -4.65 4.46 1.03
C ASN A 91 -4.87 5.96 0.83
N ILE A 92 -6.11 6.37 0.60
CA ILE A 92 -6.58 7.76 0.54
C ILE A 92 -5.91 8.55 -0.62
N CYS A 93 -5.30 7.85 -1.59
CA CYS A 93 -4.56 8.48 -2.68
C CYS A 93 -5.45 9.34 -3.62
N ASN A 94 -6.76 9.11 -3.61
CA ASN A 94 -7.74 9.89 -4.37
C ASN A 94 -8.13 11.24 -3.70
N GLY A 95 -7.52 11.61 -2.57
CA GLY A 95 -7.69 12.91 -1.92
C GLY A 95 -7.02 14.04 -2.69
N GLY A 96 -5.69 13.99 -2.82
CA GLY A 96 -4.88 15.02 -3.44
C GLY A 96 -3.59 15.25 -2.66
N ILE A 97 -2.51 15.46 -3.42
CA ILE A 97 -1.08 15.42 -3.07
C ILE A 97 -0.66 14.06 -2.49
N SER A 98 -0.14 13.24 -3.41
CA SER A 98 0.56 11.99 -3.15
C SER A 98 1.74 12.27 -2.21
N SER A 99 1.50 12.21 -0.90
CA SER A 99 2.57 11.98 0.05
C SER A 99 2.94 10.52 -0.09
N SER A 100 3.88 10.28 -1.01
CA SER A 100 4.76 9.14 -0.97
C SER A 100 5.31 9.05 0.45
N ARG A 101 4.61 8.32 1.34
CA ARG A 101 5.18 7.84 2.58
C ARG A 101 6.16 6.77 2.14
N TRP A 102 7.38 7.23 1.86
CA TRP A 102 8.56 6.39 1.85
C TRP A 102 8.55 5.66 3.20
N THR A 103 8.04 4.44 3.22
CA THR A 103 8.04 3.60 4.41
C THR A 103 9.49 3.32 4.71
N SER A 104 10.06 4.05 5.67
CA SER A 104 11.43 3.93 6.18
C SER A 104 11.71 2.58 6.86
N SER A 105 10.87 1.57 6.63
CA SER A 105 10.95 0.22 7.19
C SER A 105 12.22 -0.53 6.76
N GLY A 106 12.84 -0.16 5.64
CA GLY A 106 14.08 -0.80 5.17
C GLY A 106 15.31 -0.50 6.04
N VAL A 107 15.38 0.68 6.67
CA VAL A 107 16.58 1.11 7.43
C VAL A 107 16.72 0.30 8.73
N VAL A 108 15.60 -0.03 9.36
CA VAL A 108 15.59 -0.79 10.63
C VAL A 108 16.07 -2.23 10.41
N VAL A 109 15.65 -2.87 9.31
CA VAL A 109 16.05 -4.26 9.01
C VAL A 109 17.55 -4.36 8.72
N VAL A 110 18.12 -3.40 7.98
CA VAL A 110 19.57 -3.37 7.70
C VAL A 110 20.38 -3.14 8.99
N ALA A 111 19.92 -2.25 9.87
CA ALA A 111 20.59 -2.00 11.15
C ALA A 111 20.61 -3.22 12.07
N ILE A 112 19.51 -3.97 12.14
CA ILE A 112 19.41 -5.21 12.95
C ILE A 112 20.32 -6.30 12.37
N LEU A 113 20.36 -6.47 11.05
CA LEU A 113 21.25 -7.46 10.40
C LEU A 113 22.73 -7.15 10.64
N LEU A 114 23.12 -5.87 10.65
CA LEU A 114 24.49 -5.46 10.96
C LEU A 114 24.86 -5.71 12.42
N LEU A 115 23.95 -5.46 13.37
CA LEU A 115 24.16 -5.76 14.80
C LEU A 115 24.27 -7.27 15.07
N LEU A 116 23.45 -8.08 14.40
CA LEU A 116 23.57 -9.54 14.49
C LEU A 116 24.90 -10.02 13.88
N ALA A 117 25.31 -9.49 12.73
CA ALA A 117 26.58 -9.85 12.11
C ALA A 117 27.81 -9.50 12.97
N THR A 118 27.78 -8.42 13.74
CA THR A 118 28.88 -8.05 14.65
C THR A 118 28.91 -8.92 15.91
N SER A 119 27.75 -9.25 16.49
CA SER A 119 27.68 -10.16 17.64
C SER A 119 28.12 -11.60 17.33
N PHE A 120 27.87 -12.11 16.12
CA PHE A 120 28.41 -13.40 15.66
C PHE A 120 29.93 -13.40 15.53
N ARG A 121 30.56 -12.29 15.10
CA ARG A 121 32.02 -12.18 15.03
C ARG A 121 32.67 -12.16 16.41
N SER A 122 32.00 -11.58 17.40
CA SER A 122 32.51 -11.53 18.78
C SER A 122 32.46 -12.88 19.48
N PHE A 123 31.52 -13.76 19.09
CA PHE A 123 31.36 -15.09 19.70
C PHE A 123 32.35 -16.15 19.18
N PHE A 124 32.91 -15.98 17.97
CA PHE A 124 33.91 -16.88 17.38
C PHE A 124 35.37 -16.49 17.68
N ARG A 125 35.58 -15.51 18.57
CA ARG A 125 36.92 -15.03 18.95
C ARG A 125 37.37 -15.44 20.36
N TYR A 126 36.60 -16.31 21.02
CA TYR A 126 36.98 -17.02 22.25
C TYR A 126 37.05 -18.52 21.99
#